data_AF-A0A0R2CQT2-F1
#
_entry.id   AF-A0A0R2CQT2-F1
#
_cell.length_a   1.000
_cell.length_b   1.000
_cell.length_c   1.000
_cell.angle_alpha   90.00
_cell.angle_beta   90.00
_cell.angle_gamma   90.00
#
_symmetry.space_group_name_H-M   'P 1'
#
loop_
_entity.id
_entity.type
_entity.pdbx_description
1 polymer ?
#
loop_
_entity_poly.entity_id
_entity_poly.type
_entity_poly.pdbx_seq_one_letter_code
_entity_poly.pdbx_strand_id
1 'polypeptide(L)'
;MSSNTFSQLAKVFADEKNIKIIKATNIKKGCNIKGISEKTGIVTSQLYYPVKKLVELDLLEVVRTEQIKNLQEYYYSSYKLNDHSEISADYNNSQLDGISMSSQWVASHKEEFVKMFLYRMQMFLDTATNEMTKFQEDPNYLIRSGGIFSTPKLSYGAQKKLFSDMYELVSQAEANDTGKNKEEFNFMIEKW
;
A
#
# COMPACT_ATOMS: atom_id res chain seq x y z
N MET A 1 21.16 19.13 12.08
CA MET A 1 21.50 17.79 12.61
C MET A 1 20.87 16.76 11.70
N SER A 2 21.68 15.91 11.08
CA SER A 2 21.27 14.92 10.10
C SER A 2 20.56 13.73 10.76
N SER A 3 19.24 13.70 10.73
CA SER A 3 18.51 12.44 10.86
C SER A 3 18.05 12.05 9.47
N ASN A 4 18.66 11.02 8.94
CA ASN A 4 18.25 10.35 7.71
C ASN A 4 16.92 9.61 8.00
N THR A 5 15.86 10.36 8.31
CA THR A 5 14.54 9.88 8.75
C THR A 5 13.74 9.33 7.58
N PHE A 6 14.40 8.70 6.61
CA PHE A 6 13.69 7.82 5.69
C PHE A 6 13.21 6.63 6.51
N SER A 7 11.95 6.70 6.93
CA SER A 7 11.29 5.57 7.57
C SER A 7 11.47 4.33 6.70
N GLN A 8 11.96 3.25 7.29
CA GLN A 8 12.17 2.00 6.54
C GLN A 8 10.85 1.51 5.94
N LEU A 9 9.72 1.78 6.59
CA LEU A 9 8.38 1.50 6.11
C LEU A 9 7.99 2.35 4.89
N ALA A 10 8.33 3.64 4.89
CA ALA A 10 8.10 4.52 3.77
C ALA A 10 8.77 3.99 2.48
N LYS A 11 10.04 3.59 2.60
CA LYS A 11 10.76 2.92 1.50
C LYS A 11 10.11 1.60 1.09
N VAL A 12 9.57 0.85 2.04
CA VAL A 12 8.87 -0.40 1.76
C VAL A 12 7.57 -0.15 0.98
N PHE A 13 6.76 0.83 1.38
CA PHE A 13 5.51 1.15 0.69
C PHE A 13 5.70 1.88 -0.66
N ALA A 14 6.85 2.51 -0.88
CA ALA A 14 7.20 3.12 -2.17
C ALA A 14 7.73 2.11 -3.19
N ASP A 15 8.12 0.92 -2.74
CA ASP A 15 8.69 -0.13 -3.60
C ASP A 15 7.60 -1.09 -4.07
N GLU A 16 7.27 -1.03 -5.36
CA GLU A 16 6.26 -1.84 -6.04
C GLU A 16 6.41 -3.34 -5.74
N LYS A 17 7.65 -3.82 -5.63
CA LYS A 17 7.94 -5.23 -5.33
C LYS A 17 7.44 -5.63 -3.94
N ASN A 18 7.62 -4.77 -2.95
CA ASN A 18 7.11 -5.03 -1.61
C ASN A 18 5.58 -4.99 -1.58
N ILE A 19 4.97 -4.06 -2.31
CA ILE A 19 3.51 -3.99 -2.46
C ILE A 19 2.96 -5.27 -3.08
N LYS A 20 3.55 -5.77 -4.17
CA LYS A 20 3.17 -7.04 -4.80
C LYS A 20 3.25 -8.22 -3.83
N ILE A 21 4.30 -8.28 -3.01
CA ILE A 21 4.46 -9.35 -2.00
C ILE A 21 3.37 -9.26 -0.93
N ILE A 22 3.12 -8.06 -0.38
CA ILE A 22 2.08 -7.84 0.63
C ILE A 22 0.71 -8.25 0.09
N LYS A 23 0.38 -7.89 -1.16
CA LYS A 23 -0.86 -8.28 -1.83
C LYS A 23 -0.96 -9.79 -2.03
N ALA A 24 0.09 -10.41 -2.57
CA ALA A 24 0.12 -11.86 -2.84
C ALA A 24 -0.02 -12.72 -1.58
N THR A 25 0.36 -12.18 -0.42
CA THR A 25 0.33 -12.84 0.90
C THR A 25 -0.89 -12.46 1.74
N ASN A 26 -1.85 -11.69 1.20
CA ASN A 26 -3.09 -11.32 1.90
C ASN A 26 -4.08 -12.49 2.00
N ILE A 27 -3.66 -13.56 2.69
CA ILE A 27 -4.32 -14.84 2.78
C ILE A 27 -4.17 -15.34 4.21
N LYS A 28 -5.29 -15.65 4.88
CA LYS A 28 -5.28 -16.09 6.29
C LYS A 28 -4.41 -17.32 6.55
N LYS A 29 -4.35 -18.27 5.60
CA LYS A 29 -3.52 -19.49 5.69
C LYS A 29 -2.04 -19.27 5.31
N GLY A 30 -1.71 -18.08 4.84
CA GLY A 30 -0.38 -17.70 4.38
C GLY A 30 0.01 -18.28 3.01
N CYS A 31 1.12 -17.78 2.47
CA CYS A 31 1.71 -18.18 1.21
C CYS A 31 3.22 -18.40 1.41
N ASN A 32 3.77 -19.48 0.86
CA ASN A 32 5.21 -19.75 0.91
C ASN A 32 5.95 -18.99 -0.20
N ILE A 33 7.28 -18.99 -0.17
CA ILE A 33 8.11 -18.26 -1.17
C ILE A 33 7.80 -18.68 -2.62
N LYS A 34 7.51 -19.96 -2.85
CA LYS A 34 7.15 -20.46 -4.19
C LYS A 34 5.83 -19.89 -4.67
N GLY A 35 4.79 -19.94 -3.84
CA GLY A 35 3.49 -19.37 -4.17
C GLY A 35 3.53 -17.85 -4.33
N ILE A 36 4.36 -17.15 -3.56
CA ILE A 36 4.58 -15.70 -3.74
C ILE A 36 5.23 -15.44 -5.11
N SER A 37 6.22 -16.24 -5.50
CA SER A 37 6.89 -16.14 -6.80
C SER A 37 5.91 -16.32 -7.95
N GLU A 38 5.06 -17.35 -7.89
CA GLU A 38 4.03 -17.62 -8.91
C GLU A 38 3.03 -16.48 -9.04
N LYS A 39 2.56 -15.92 -7.92
CA LYS A 39 1.57 -14.84 -7.91
C LYS A 39 2.11 -13.48 -8.36
N THR A 40 3.39 -13.24 -8.14
CA THR A 40 4.00 -11.92 -8.39
C THR A 40 4.88 -11.87 -9.64
N GLY A 41 5.27 -13.02 -10.18
CA GLY A 41 6.28 -13.13 -11.24
C GLY A 41 7.71 -12.86 -10.77
N ILE A 42 7.93 -12.62 -9.48
CA ILE A 42 9.27 -12.35 -8.93
C ILE A 42 10.00 -13.67 -8.69
N VAL A 43 11.24 -13.79 -9.15
CA VAL A 43 12.06 -15.00 -8.94
C VAL A 43 12.29 -15.26 -7.44
N THR A 44 12.14 -16.51 -7.00
CA THR A 44 12.27 -16.94 -5.60
C THR A 44 13.54 -16.47 -4.89
N SER A 45 14.69 -16.49 -5.57
CA SER A 45 15.97 -16.02 -5.02
C SER A 45 15.95 -14.55 -4.61
N GLN A 46 15.12 -13.74 -5.26
CA GLN A 46 14.96 -12.32 -4.99
C GLN A 46 13.89 -12.03 -3.91
N LEU A 47 13.16 -13.04 -3.42
CA LEU A 47 12.07 -12.86 -2.45
C LEU A 47 12.53 -12.97 -1.00
N TYR A 48 13.58 -13.74 -0.72
CA TYR A 48 14.00 -14.02 0.66
C TYR A 48 14.32 -12.75 1.46
N TYR A 49 15.08 -11.82 0.89
CA TYR A 49 15.44 -10.58 1.57
C TYR A 49 14.23 -9.64 1.77
N PRO A 50 13.43 -9.32 0.75
CA PRO A 50 12.20 -8.52 0.93
C PRO A 50 11.23 -9.14 1.94
N VAL A 51 10.95 -10.44 1.84
CA VAL A 51 10.01 -11.11 2.77
C VAL A 51 10.53 -11.05 4.20
N LYS A 52 11.82 -11.30 4.44
CA LYS A 52 12.42 -11.16 5.77
C LYS A 52 12.24 -9.75 6.32
N LYS A 53 12.53 -8.73 5.51
CA LYS A 53 12.38 -7.33 5.90
C LYS A 53 10.92 -6.96 6.20
N LEU A 54 9.97 -7.48 5.44
CA LEU A 54 8.54 -7.28 5.69
C LEU A 54 8.07 -7.93 6.99
N VAL A 55 8.64 -9.09 7.35
CA VAL A 55 8.41 -9.73 8.65
C VAL A 55 9.02 -8.92 9.79
N GLU A 56 10.24 -8.40 9.62
CA GLU A 56 10.91 -7.55 10.63
C GLU A 56 10.17 -6.23 10.89
N LEU A 57 9.32 -5.80 9.96
CA LEU A 57 8.51 -4.58 10.05
C LEU A 57 7.04 -4.84 10.41
N ASP A 58 6.70 -6.07 10.84
CA ASP A 58 5.34 -6.48 11.20
C ASP A 58 4.29 -6.22 10.08
N LEU A 59 4.75 -6.24 8.82
CA LEU A 59 3.88 -6.18 7.63
C LEU A 59 3.51 -7.58 7.14
N LEU A 60 4.30 -8.58 7.50
CA LEU A 60 4.02 -10.01 7.32
C LEU A 60 4.24 -10.75 8.63
N GLU A 61 3.47 -11.80 8.85
CA GLU A 61 3.72 -12.75 9.92
C GLU A 61 3.88 -14.17 9.36
N VAL A 62 4.66 -15.00 10.04
CA VAL A 62 4.70 -16.45 9.77
C VAL A 62 3.50 -17.09 10.47
N VAL A 63 2.49 -17.50 9.70
CA VAL A 63 1.25 -18.09 10.24
C VAL A 63 1.30 -19.61 10.32
N ARG A 64 2.21 -20.23 9.56
CA ARG A 64 2.35 -21.67 9.51
C ARG A 64 3.77 -22.06 9.11
N THR A 65 4.24 -23.14 9.68
CA THR A 65 5.52 -23.78 9.36
C THR A 65 5.25 -25.26 9.08
N GLU A 66 5.75 -25.76 7.96
CA GLU A 66 5.64 -27.17 7.59
C GLU A 66 7.03 -27.77 7.36
N GLN A 67 7.19 -29.06 7.67
CA GLN A 67 8.38 -29.82 7.30
C GLN A 67 8.11 -30.59 6.01
N ILE A 68 8.86 -30.28 4.96
CA ILE A 68 8.77 -30.96 3.66
C ILE A 68 10.12 -31.63 3.42
N LYS A 69 10.16 -32.96 3.61
CA LYS A 69 11.39 -33.75 3.62
C LYS A 69 12.34 -33.25 4.72
N ASN A 70 13.49 -32.68 4.33
CA ASN A 70 14.51 -32.17 5.24
C ASN A 70 14.50 -30.63 5.31
N LEU A 71 13.49 -29.97 4.73
CA LEU A 71 13.40 -28.52 4.64
C LEU A 71 12.19 -28.01 5.42
N GLN A 72 12.44 -27.01 6.26
CA GLN A 72 11.41 -26.24 6.91
C GLN A 72 10.88 -25.17 5.94
N GLU A 73 9.59 -25.23 5.62
CA GLU A 73 8.92 -24.24 4.77
C GLU A 73 8.02 -23.35 5.61
N TYR A 74 8.17 -22.04 5.45
CA TYR A 74 7.40 -21.01 6.15
C TYR A 74 6.30 -20.45 5.24
N TYR A 75 5.14 -20.19 5.82
CA TYR A 75 4.02 -19.54 5.16
C TYR A 75 3.79 -18.18 5.78
N TYR A 76 3.84 -17.15 4.93
CA TYR A 76 3.76 -15.75 5.32
C TYR A 76 2.38 -15.17 5.02
N SER A 77 1.88 -14.31 5.90
CA SER A 77 0.58 -13.66 5.73
C SER A 77 0.64 -12.17 6.07
N SER A 78 0.05 -11.35 5.21
CA SER A 78 -0.26 -9.94 5.51
C SER A 78 -1.70 -9.76 6.01
N TYR A 79 -2.43 -10.85 6.30
CA TYR A 79 -3.85 -10.78 6.62
C TYR A 79 -4.15 -9.83 7.79
N LYS A 80 -3.34 -9.84 8.87
CA LYS A 80 -3.55 -8.91 10.00
C LYS A 80 -3.25 -7.44 9.68
N LEU A 81 -2.49 -7.17 8.62
CA LEU A 81 -2.24 -5.80 8.16
C LEU A 81 -3.54 -5.17 7.66
N ASN A 82 -4.42 -5.95 7.05
CA ASN A 82 -5.69 -5.46 6.51
C ASN A 82 -6.86 -5.65 7.49
N ASP A 83 -7.79 -4.69 7.51
CA ASP A 83 -9.03 -4.85 8.24
C ASP A 83 -9.97 -5.80 7.49
N HIS A 84 -9.99 -7.06 7.93
CA HIS A 84 -10.93 -8.07 7.45
C HIS A 84 -12.20 -8.17 8.32
N SER A 85 -12.43 -7.21 9.24
CA SER A 85 -13.71 -7.14 9.95
C SER A 85 -14.85 -6.94 8.96
N GLU A 86 -16.05 -7.35 9.34
CA GLU A 86 -17.25 -7.40 8.46
C GLU A 86 -17.60 -6.08 7.76
N ILE A 87 -16.98 -4.96 8.17
CA ILE A 87 -17.05 -3.67 7.47
C ILE A 87 -16.44 -3.74 6.05
N SER A 88 -15.49 -4.65 5.80
CA SER A 88 -14.99 -4.99 4.46
C SER A 88 -15.59 -6.28 3.89
N ALA A 89 -16.24 -7.12 4.71
CA ALA A 89 -16.82 -8.38 4.27
C ALA A 89 -18.18 -8.25 3.55
N ASP A 90 -18.89 -7.13 3.71
CA ASP A 90 -20.07 -6.81 2.89
C ASP A 90 -19.70 -6.38 1.44
N TYR A 91 -18.42 -6.13 1.16
CA TYR A 91 -17.93 -5.76 -0.17
C TYR A 91 -17.30 -6.95 -0.87
N ASN A 92 -18.16 -7.90 -1.22
CA ASN A 92 -17.85 -9.19 -1.86
C ASN A 92 -17.22 -9.13 -3.27
N ASN A 93 -16.63 -8.02 -3.73
CA ASN A 93 -16.05 -8.01 -5.08
C ASN A 93 -14.94 -7.02 -5.42
N SER A 94 -14.42 -6.20 -4.50
CA SER A 94 -13.25 -5.38 -4.84
C SER A 94 -11.99 -6.10 -4.39
N GLN A 95 -11.31 -6.76 -5.33
CA GLN A 95 -9.87 -6.99 -5.22
C GLN A 95 -9.20 -5.62 -5.04
N LEU A 96 -9.03 -5.21 -3.79
CA LEU A 96 -8.29 -4.00 -3.44
C LEU A 96 -6.85 -4.21 -3.89
N ASP A 97 -6.42 -3.44 -4.89
CA ASP A 97 -5.01 -3.31 -5.25
C ASP A 97 -4.31 -2.25 -4.36
N GLY A 98 -4.65 -2.21 -3.06
CA GLY A 98 -4.14 -1.26 -2.08
C GLY A 98 -3.92 -1.90 -0.70
N ILE A 99 -3.24 -1.18 0.20
CA ILE A 99 -2.98 -1.63 1.58
C ILE A 99 -3.82 -0.77 2.51
N SER A 100 -4.73 -1.40 3.27
CA SER A 100 -5.60 -0.72 4.24
C SER A 100 -5.23 -1.14 5.64
N MET A 101 -4.50 -0.31 6.38
CA MET A 101 -4.02 -0.68 7.72
C MET A 101 -5.17 -0.91 8.71
N SER A 102 -5.19 -2.07 9.34
CA SER A 102 -6.20 -2.41 10.36
C SER A 102 -6.07 -1.52 11.59
N SER A 103 -7.19 -1.28 12.28
CA SER A 103 -7.20 -0.51 13.52
C SER A 103 -6.23 -1.09 14.57
N GLN A 104 -6.11 -2.42 14.63
CA GLN A 104 -5.19 -3.11 15.53
C GLN A 104 -3.73 -2.84 15.16
N TRP A 105 -3.39 -2.89 13.87
CA TRP A 105 -2.03 -2.62 13.42
C TRP A 105 -1.63 -1.17 13.74
N VAL A 106 -2.50 -0.20 13.42
CA VAL A 106 -2.27 1.23 13.70
C VAL A 106 -2.08 1.48 15.20
N ALA A 107 -2.88 0.84 16.05
CA ALA A 107 -2.75 0.96 17.50
C ALA A 107 -1.40 0.45 18.03
N SER A 108 -0.87 -0.62 17.44
CA SER A 108 0.40 -1.26 17.80
C SER A 108 1.63 -0.58 17.16
N HIS A 109 1.46 0.20 16.09
CA HIS A 109 2.55 0.77 15.29
C HIS A 109 2.37 2.27 15.04
N LYS A 110 2.12 3.03 16.12
CA LYS A 110 1.75 4.45 16.04
C LYS A 110 2.84 5.31 15.41
N GLU A 111 4.11 5.10 15.79
CA GLU A 111 5.21 5.90 15.26
C GLU A 111 5.43 5.62 13.78
N GLU A 112 5.38 4.35 13.42
CA GLU A 112 5.50 3.81 12.07
C GLU A 112 4.42 4.38 11.14
N PHE A 113 3.18 4.36 11.61
CA PHE A 113 2.04 4.97 10.94
C PHE A 113 2.31 6.45 10.65
N VAL A 114 2.62 7.25 11.67
CA VAL A 114 2.90 8.69 11.51
C VAL A 114 4.06 8.94 10.54
N LYS A 115 5.16 8.20 10.68
CA LYS A 115 6.33 8.33 9.79
C LYS A 115 6.01 8.01 8.34
N MET A 116 5.11 7.05 8.07
CA MET A 116 4.65 6.74 6.71
C MET A 116 3.87 7.92 6.11
N PHE A 117 2.92 8.49 6.87
CA PHE A 117 2.13 9.63 6.41
C PHE A 117 3.01 10.84 6.10
N LEU A 118 3.94 11.18 7.01
CA LEU A 118 4.88 12.28 6.79
C LEU A 118 5.75 12.08 5.55
N TYR A 119 6.16 10.85 5.27
CA TYR A 119 6.92 10.55 4.06
C TYR A 119 6.10 10.73 2.78
N ARG A 120 4.86 10.23 2.73
CA ARG A 120 3.98 10.43 1.59
C ARG A 120 3.72 11.92 1.34
N MET A 121 3.55 12.69 2.42
CA MET A 121 3.44 14.14 2.34
C MET A 121 4.73 14.78 1.78
N GLN A 122 5.90 14.36 2.23
CA GLN A 122 7.17 14.86 1.69
C GLN A 122 7.30 14.59 0.19
N MET A 123 6.97 13.37 -0.27
CA MET A 123 6.98 13.04 -1.71
C MET A 123 6.04 13.93 -2.52
N PHE A 124 4.84 14.19 -2.00
CA PHE A 124 3.90 15.13 -2.61
C PHE A 124 4.49 16.53 -2.71
N LEU A 125 5.06 17.05 -1.62
CA LEU A 125 5.66 18.39 -1.57
C LEU A 125 6.85 18.52 -2.53
N ASP A 126 7.72 17.51 -2.60
CA ASP A 126 8.86 17.48 -3.51
C ASP A 126 8.39 17.50 -4.98
N THR A 127 7.36 16.71 -5.30
CA THR A 127 6.77 16.66 -6.65
C THR A 127 6.12 17.99 -7.01
N ALA A 128 5.28 18.53 -6.14
CA ALA A 128 4.60 19.81 -6.35
C ALA A 128 5.60 20.95 -6.54
N THR A 129 6.65 21.01 -5.73
CA THR A 129 7.70 22.04 -5.83
C THR A 129 8.44 21.94 -7.16
N ASN A 130 8.82 20.73 -7.58
CA ASN A 130 9.47 20.51 -8.87
C ASN A 130 8.56 20.90 -10.06
N GLU A 131 7.28 20.57 -9.99
CA GLU A 131 6.30 20.98 -11.02
C GLU A 131 6.12 22.49 -11.08
N MET A 132 6.13 23.18 -9.92
CA MET A 132 6.12 24.64 -9.86
C MET A 132 7.37 25.26 -10.50
N THR A 133 8.56 24.69 -10.25
CA THR A 133 9.81 25.15 -10.91
C THR A 133 9.72 24.99 -12.42
N LYS A 134 9.24 23.84 -12.92
CA LYS A 134 9.06 23.61 -14.36
C LYS A 134 8.05 24.58 -14.98
N PHE A 135 6.97 24.90 -14.28
CA PHE A 135 6.00 25.90 -14.72
C PHE A 135 6.60 27.31 -14.82
N GLN A 136 7.51 27.66 -13.92
CA GLN A 136 8.22 28.94 -13.98
C GLN A 136 9.17 29.02 -15.19
N GLU A 137 9.76 27.89 -15.60
CA GLU A 137 10.65 27.79 -16.77
C GLU A 137 9.87 27.72 -18.10
N ASP A 138 8.74 27.00 -18.12
CA ASP A 138 7.81 26.88 -19.26
C ASP A 138 6.36 27.07 -18.78
N PRO A 139 5.74 28.24 -19.05
CA PRO A 139 4.34 28.49 -18.70
C PRO A 139 3.32 27.56 -19.37
N ASN A 140 3.72 26.73 -20.33
CA ASN A 140 2.86 25.69 -20.92
C ASN A 140 2.93 24.36 -20.15
N TYR A 141 3.85 24.22 -19.18
CA TYR A 141 3.93 23.04 -18.34
C TYR A 141 2.65 22.90 -17.50
N LEU A 142 2.09 21.70 -17.40
CA LEU A 142 0.91 21.46 -16.56
C LEU A 142 1.33 20.99 -15.17
N ILE A 143 0.97 21.74 -14.13
CA ILE A 143 1.06 21.27 -12.75
C ILE A 143 -0.04 20.24 -12.51
N ARG A 144 0.34 19.03 -12.09
CA ARG A 144 -0.58 17.89 -11.88
C ARG A 144 -0.81 17.60 -10.41
N SER A 145 0.12 18.03 -9.56
CA SER A 145 0.01 17.95 -8.11
C SER A 145 -1.08 18.88 -7.59
N GLY A 146 -2.03 18.35 -6.84
CA GLY A 146 -3.13 19.12 -6.27
C GLY A 146 -3.86 18.37 -5.17
N GLY A 147 -4.79 19.05 -4.51
CA GLY A 147 -5.59 18.49 -3.43
C GLY A 147 -7.03 19.00 -3.47
N ILE A 148 -7.95 18.19 -2.94
CA ILE A 148 -9.36 18.56 -2.78
C ILE A 148 -9.64 18.70 -1.29
N PHE A 149 -10.11 19.88 -0.89
CA PHE A 149 -10.48 20.19 0.51
C PHE A 149 -11.99 20.37 0.62
N SER A 150 -12.64 19.55 1.43
CA SER A 150 -14.09 19.58 1.65
C SER A 150 -14.45 19.12 3.06
N THR A 151 -15.51 19.69 3.64
CA THR A 151 -15.97 19.39 5.01
C THR A 151 -17.45 18.96 5.03
N PRO A 152 -17.81 17.85 4.34
CA PRO A 152 -19.19 17.41 4.24
C PRO A 152 -19.70 16.87 5.59
N LYS A 153 -20.97 17.14 5.91
CA LYS A 153 -21.65 16.57 7.07
C LYS A 153 -22.30 15.23 6.69
N LEU A 154 -21.69 14.12 7.09
CA LEU A 154 -22.13 12.78 6.72
C LEU A 154 -22.37 11.90 7.96
N SER A 155 -23.41 11.07 7.90
CA SER A 155 -23.60 9.99 8.87
C SER A 155 -22.48 8.95 8.73
N TYR A 156 -22.25 8.13 9.76
CA TYR A 156 -21.23 7.09 9.72
C TYR A 156 -21.43 6.10 8.55
N GLY A 157 -22.68 5.73 8.26
CA GLY A 157 -23.01 4.91 7.10
C GLY A 157 -22.67 5.58 5.76
N ALA A 158 -22.95 6.88 5.64
CA ALA A 158 -22.61 7.64 4.43
C ALA A 158 -21.09 7.82 4.26
N GLN A 159 -20.34 7.99 5.36
CA GLN A 159 -18.88 8.03 5.32
C GLN A 159 -18.31 6.69 4.81
N LYS A 160 -18.81 5.56 5.33
CA LYS A 160 -18.41 4.23 4.84
C LYS A 160 -18.68 4.07 3.34
N LYS A 161 -19.88 4.43 2.90
CA LYS A 161 -20.27 4.33 1.49
C LYS A 161 -19.35 5.18 0.61
N LEU A 162 -19.11 6.44 0.97
CA LEU A 162 -18.23 7.34 0.23
C LEU A 162 -16.83 6.75 0.05
N PHE A 163 -16.24 6.21 1.12
CA PHE A 163 -14.93 5.58 1.03
C PHE A 163 -14.93 4.33 0.15
N SER A 164 -15.96 3.48 0.26
CA SER A 164 -16.11 2.33 -0.64
C SER A 164 -16.21 2.75 -2.11
N ASP A 165 -17.05 3.74 -2.42
CA ASP A 165 -17.23 4.23 -3.78
C ASP A 165 -15.90 4.78 -4.35
N MET A 166 -15.14 5.55 -3.55
CA MET A 166 -13.82 6.04 -3.94
C MET A 166 -12.82 4.89 -4.19
N TYR A 167 -12.83 3.85 -3.35
CA TYR A 167 -11.95 2.70 -3.55
C TYR A 167 -12.28 1.94 -4.84
N GLU A 168 -13.56 1.72 -5.11
CA GLU A 168 -14.00 1.05 -6.34
C GLU A 168 -13.52 1.82 -7.57
N LEU A 169 -13.73 3.15 -7.59
CA LEU A 169 -13.28 4.03 -8.67
C LEU A 169 -11.77 3.93 -8.92
N VAL A 170 -10.95 3.95 -7.86
CA VAL A 170 -9.49 3.85 -7.98
C VAL A 170 -9.08 2.45 -8.46
N SER A 171 -9.68 1.39 -7.95
CA SER A 171 -9.33 0.00 -8.30
C SER A 171 -9.56 -0.32 -9.78
N GLN A 172 -10.54 0.34 -10.40
CA GLN A 172 -10.88 0.15 -11.81
C GLN A 172 -10.09 1.09 -12.74
N ALA A 173 -9.42 2.12 -12.20
CA ALA A 173 -8.83 3.20 -12.99
C ALA A 173 -7.77 2.68 -13.98
N GLU A 174 -6.83 1.85 -13.54
CA GLU A 174 -5.76 1.34 -14.42
C GLU A 174 -6.30 0.34 -15.46
N ALA A 175 -7.24 -0.51 -15.06
CA ALA A 175 -7.85 -1.50 -15.96
C ALA A 175 -8.70 -0.83 -17.06
N ASN A 176 -9.33 0.30 -16.74
CA ASN A 176 -10.12 1.08 -17.67
C ASN A 176 -9.27 2.02 -18.55
N ASP A 177 -7.97 2.18 -18.27
CA ASP A 177 -7.08 3.05 -19.05
C ASP A 177 -6.54 2.36 -20.31
N THR A 178 -6.99 2.86 -21.46
CA THR A 178 -6.56 2.43 -22.81
C THR A 178 -5.39 3.26 -23.38
N GLY A 179 -4.83 4.17 -22.60
CA GLY A 179 -3.70 5.03 -22.98
C GLY A 179 -2.40 4.25 -23.19
N LYS A 180 -1.54 4.75 -24.10
CA LYS A 180 -0.26 4.09 -24.45
C LYS A 180 0.95 4.58 -23.65
N ASN A 181 0.83 5.74 -22.99
CA ASN A 181 1.91 6.35 -22.20
C ASN A 181 1.48 6.44 -20.73
N LYS A 182 1.49 5.28 -20.06
CA LYS A 182 1.10 5.20 -18.65
C LYS A 182 2.18 5.84 -17.79
N GLU A 183 1.77 6.73 -16.90
CA GLU A 183 2.61 7.30 -15.85
C GLU A 183 2.15 6.77 -14.49
N GLU A 184 3.09 6.64 -13.55
CA GLU A 184 2.73 6.26 -12.19
C GLU A 184 1.95 7.40 -11.51
N PHE A 185 0.73 7.10 -11.07
CA PHE A 185 -0.12 8.04 -10.35
C PHE A 185 -0.15 7.69 -8.85
N ASN A 186 0.52 8.51 -8.04
CA ASN A 186 0.51 8.38 -6.59
C ASN A 186 -0.73 9.08 -6.01
N PHE A 187 -1.64 8.31 -5.40
CA PHE A 187 -2.91 8.80 -4.86
C PHE A 187 -3.08 8.46 -3.38
N MET A 188 -3.54 9.42 -2.59
CA MET A 188 -3.78 9.27 -1.15
C MET A 188 -5.09 9.96 -0.76
N ILE A 189 -5.93 9.28 0.02
CA ILE A 189 -7.14 9.84 0.63
C ILE A 189 -6.99 9.75 2.15
N GLU A 190 -7.21 10.88 2.83
CA GLU A 190 -7.18 11.00 4.29
C GLU A 190 -8.57 11.38 4.81
N LYS A 191 -8.94 10.91 6.01
CA LYS A 191 -10.15 11.34 6.73
C LYS A 191 -9.87 11.53 8.21
N TRP A 192 -10.49 12.52 8.83
CA TRP A 192 -10.49 12.76 10.26
C TRP A 192 -11.84 13.33 10.74
#